data_AF-A0A9D8GXD0-F1
#
_entry.id   AF-A0A9D8GXD0-F1
#
_cell.length_a   1.000
_cell.length_b   1.000
_cell.length_c   1.000
_cell.angle_alpha   90.00
_cell.angle_beta   90.00
_cell.angle_gamma   90.00
#
_symmetry.space_group_name_H-M   'P 1'
#
loop_
_entity.id
_entity.type
_entity.pdbx_description
1 polymer ?
#
loop_
_entity_poly.entity_id
_entity_poly.type
_entity_poly.pdbx_seq_one_letter_code
_entity_poly.pdbx_strand_id
1 'polypeptide(L)'
;MASLDVEILLAPNPGPMTLEGTNTYLVGRDPAIVIDPGPAVRGHIEAVRAAAGERGGIGDVLLTHSHEDHIGGVPLLGVEPTVLGEGESAGPLTCLLTPGHTTDSRSFLAAPGREAEEAAPDAGKVLFSGDLILGHGSTIVPPADQGGSLHDYMASLRRVQGLDLELIHPGHGSAITDPAAKIAEYIEHRESRQRRLVAALERGERSRLALLGEVWDDVPAELLPAAAFAMQAHLEELERLGVISARDLAE
;
A
#
# COMPACT_ATOMS: atom_id res chain seq x y z
N MET A 1 -17.88 16.88 15.29
CA MET A 1 -16.88 15.83 15.04
C MET A 1 -15.61 16.53 14.62
N ALA A 2 -14.53 16.44 15.39
CA ALA A 2 -13.24 16.89 14.88
C ALA A 2 -12.82 15.87 13.81
N SER A 3 -13.14 16.16 12.55
CA SER A 3 -12.60 15.44 11.41
C SER A 3 -11.08 15.48 11.51
N LEU A 4 -10.42 14.34 11.30
CA LEU A 4 -8.96 14.31 11.18
C LEU A 4 -8.54 15.36 10.14
N ASP A 5 -7.74 16.35 10.56
CA ASP A 5 -7.26 17.38 9.64
C ASP A 5 -6.16 16.76 8.77
N VAL A 6 -6.43 16.63 7.47
CA VAL A 6 -5.53 16.00 6.51
C VAL A 6 -5.39 16.90 5.29
N GLU A 7 -4.16 17.17 4.88
CA GLU A 7 -3.83 17.69 3.56
C GLU A 7 -3.13 16.64 2.72
N ILE A 8 -3.35 16.68 1.41
CA ILE A 8 -2.67 15.83 0.45
C ILE A 8 -1.90 16.71 -0.50
N LEU A 9 -0.60 16.47 -0.63
CA LEU A 9 0.26 17.06 -1.64
C LEU A 9 0.70 15.97 -2.60
N LEU A 10 0.28 16.09 -3.86
CA LEU A 10 0.67 15.16 -4.91
C LEU A 10 2.06 15.52 -5.43
N ALA A 11 3.00 14.59 -5.31
CA ALA A 11 4.33 14.73 -5.88
C ALA A 11 4.28 14.70 -7.41
N PRO A 12 5.11 15.51 -8.12
CA PRO A 12 5.11 15.58 -9.58
C PRO A 12 5.94 14.44 -10.21
N ASN A 13 5.61 13.19 -9.88
CA ASN A 13 6.29 11.97 -10.35
C ASN A 13 5.30 10.95 -10.96
N PRO A 14 4.45 11.33 -11.94
CA PRO A 14 3.53 10.41 -12.55
C PRO A 14 4.26 9.29 -13.30
N GLY A 15 3.68 8.10 -13.31
CA GLY A 15 4.29 6.95 -13.97
C GLY A 15 3.47 5.66 -13.84
N PRO A 16 3.89 4.57 -14.50
CA PRO A 16 3.18 3.29 -14.45
C PRO A 16 3.04 2.71 -13.04
N MET A 17 3.99 3.01 -12.15
CA MET A 17 4.01 2.53 -10.76
C MET A 17 3.37 3.53 -9.78
N THR A 18 3.47 4.82 -10.08
CA THR A 18 3.10 5.92 -9.17
C THR A 18 1.78 6.61 -9.56
N LEU A 19 1.13 6.15 -10.63
CA LEU A 19 -0.11 6.71 -11.17
C LEU A 19 0.03 8.21 -11.50
N GLU A 20 -0.78 9.07 -10.89
CA GLU A 20 -0.69 10.53 -11.02
C GLU A 20 0.51 11.11 -10.25
N GLY A 21 1.08 10.36 -9.31
CA GLY A 21 2.17 10.75 -8.41
C GLY A 21 2.03 10.13 -7.01
N THR A 22 3.05 10.30 -6.17
CA THR A 22 2.99 9.89 -4.76
C THR A 22 2.19 10.90 -3.94
N ASN A 23 1.22 10.43 -3.18
CA ASN A 23 0.46 11.23 -2.22
C ASN A 23 1.26 11.40 -0.92
N THR A 24 1.76 12.61 -0.67
CA THR A 24 2.29 12.99 0.64
C THR A 24 1.17 13.53 1.50
N TYR A 25 1.03 13.01 2.71
CA TYR A 25 -0.02 13.44 3.64
C TYR A 25 0.54 14.30 4.77
N LEU A 26 -0.16 15.38 5.10
CA LEU A 26 0.06 16.14 6.32
C LEU A 26 -1.13 15.92 7.24
N VAL A 27 -0.89 15.31 8.40
CA VAL A 27 -1.94 14.91 9.35
C VAL A 27 -1.81 15.72 10.63
N GLY A 28 -2.91 16.35 11.03
CA GLY A 28 -3.00 17.16 12.25
C GLY A 28 -2.36 18.55 12.12
N ARG A 29 -2.22 19.21 13.27
CA ARG A 29 -1.64 20.54 13.47
C ARG A 29 -0.92 20.62 14.81
N ASP A 30 -0.02 21.59 14.91
CA ASP A 30 0.67 22.02 16.13
C ASP A 30 1.38 20.88 16.90
N PRO A 31 2.29 20.13 16.27
CA PRO A 31 2.71 20.18 14.84
C PRO A 31 2.06 19.08 13.97
N ALA A 32 2.19 19.20 12.64
CA ALA A 32 1.72 18.18 11.70
C ALA A 32 2.68 16.98 11.58
N ILE A 33 2.12 15.80 11.30
CA ILE A 33 2.86 14.59 10.92
C ILE A 33 2.86 14.47 9.40
N VAL A 34 4.03 14.28 8.80
CA VAL A 34 4.16 13.97 7.36
C VAL A 34 4.17 12.46 7.19
N ILE A 35 3.32 11.90 6.32
CA ILE A 35 3.42 10.51 5.86
C ILE A 35 3.93 10.53 4.42
N ASP A 36 5.01 9.80 4.16
CA ASP A 36 5.68 9.65 2.86
C ASP A 36 5.97 11.00 2.17
N PRO A 37 7.15 11.61 2.42
CA PRO A 37 7.48 12.91 1.85
C PRO A 37 7.61 12.95 0.33
N GLY A 38 7.50 11.81 -0.34
CA GLY A 38 7.58 11.71 -1.79
C GLY A 38 9.03 11.47 -2.26
N PRO A 39 9.28 11.54 -3.58
CA PRO A 39 10.61 11.44 -4.16
C PRO A 39 11.49 12.65 -3.80
N ALA A 40 12.78 12.58 -4.12
CA ALA A 40 13.76 13.66 -3.95
C ALA A 40 13.54 14.86 -4.91
N VAL A 41 12.33 15.42 -4.97
CA VAL A 41 11.96 16.55 -5.81
C VAL A 41 11.87 17.81 -4.98
N ARG A 42 12.88 18.69 -5.10
CA ARG A 42 13.01 19.88 -4.26
C ARG A 42 11.75 20.75 -4.17
N GLY A 43 11.09 21.04 -5.30
CA GLY A 43 9.88 21.86 -5.30
C GLY A 43 8.70 21.24 -4.55
N HIS A 44 8.58 19.90 -4.57
CA HIS A 44 7.59 19.18 -3.78
C HIS A 44 7.91 19.29 -2.28
N ILE A 45 9.16 19.06 -1.90
CA ILE A 45 9.60 19.15 -0.50
C ILE A 45 9.46 20.57 0.06
N GLU A 46 9.69 21.60 -0.75
CA GLU A 46 9.42 22.99 -0.38
C GLU A 46 7.92 23.23 -0.13
N ALA A 47 7.03 22.66 -0.96
CA ALA A 47 5.59 22.72 -0.75
C ALA A 47 5.16 21.99 0.53
N VAL A 48 5.72 20.80 0.80
CA VAL A 48 5.48 20.04 2.05
C VAL A 48 5.89 20.87 3.27
N ARG A 49 7.05 21.52 3.24
CA ARG A 49 7.50 22.40 4.33
C ARG A 49 6.60 23.62 4.52
N ALA A 50 6.15 24.23 3.43
CA ALA A 50 5.25 25.38 3.48
C ALA A 50 3.91 25.00 4.11
N ALA A 51 3.28 23.93 3.62
CA ALA A 51 2.02 23.41 4.16
C ALA A 51 2.16 22.99 5.63
N ALA A 52 3.26 22.34 6.01
CA ALA A 52 3.54 22.01 7.41
C ALA A 52 3.72 23.27 8.26
N GLY A 53 4.37 24.31 7.73
CA GLY A 53 4.51 25.61 8.40
C GLY A 53 3.16 26.27 8.72
N GLU A 54 2.19 26.18 7.82
CA GLU A 54 0.79 26.63 8.05
C GLU A 54 0.04 25.77 9.10
N ARG A 55 0.62 24.64 9.50
CA ARG A 55 0.11 23.67 10.48
C ARG A 55 0.97 23.58 11.74
N GLY A 56 1.79 24.58 12.03
CA GLY A 56 2.62 24.61 13.24
C GLY A 56 3.98 23.89 13.13
N GLY A 57 4.37 23.48 11.91
CA GLY A 57 5.63 22.81 11.61
C GLY A 57 5.50 21.30 11.43
N ILE A 58 6.64 20.65 11.16
CA ILE A 58 6.76 19.19 11.07
C ILE A 58 7.14 18.66 12.45
N GLY A 59 6.27 17.86 13.05
CA GLY A 59 6.52 17.20 14.32
C GLY A 59 7.14 15.83 14.17
N ASP A 60 6.70 15.10 13.14
CA ASP A 60 7.16 13.76 12.85
C ASP A 60 7.08 13.48 11.35
N VAL A 61 7.89 12.54 10.88
CA VAL A 61 7.87 12.01 9.52
C VAL A 61 7.74 10.49 9.63
N LEU A 62 6.65 9.95 9.09
CA LEU A 62 6.39 8.53 9.03
C LEU A 62 6.55 8.04 7.59
N LEU A 63 7.06 6.81 7.45
CA LEU A 63 7.23 6.16 6.17
C LEU A 63 6.39 4.88 6.12
N THR A 64 5.67 4.69 5.03
CA THR A 64 4.95 3.44 4.77
C THR A 64 5.93 2.34 4.39
N HIS A 65 6.96 2.63 3.58
CA HIS A 65 8.02 1.69 3.21
C HIS A 65 9.21 2.40 2.53
N SER A 66 10.23 1.62 2.17
CA SER A 66 11.52 2.14 1.68
C SER A 66 11.62 2.42 0.18
N HIS A 67 10.54 2.37 -0.61
CA HIS A 67 10.65 2.72 -2.04
C HIS A 67 10.96 4.21 -2.22
N GLU A 68 11.76 4.51 -3.24
CA GLU A 68 12.37 5.83 -3.46
C GLU A 68 11.34 6.95 -3.61
N ASP A 69 10.19 6.66 -4.21
CA ASP A 69 9.14 7.63 -4.39
C ASP A 69 8.37 7.94 -3.10
N HIS A 70 8.58 7.19 -2.02
CA HIS A 70 8.07 7.49 -0.67
C HIS A 70 9.16 8.10 0.22
N ILE A 71 10.37 7.53 0.23
CA ILE A 71 11.46 7.92 1.15
C ILE A 71 12.40 9.00 0.60
N GLY A 72 12.48 9.18 -0.73
CA GLY A 72 13.53 9.99 -1.37
C GLY A 72 13.56 11.46 -0.91
N GLY A 73 12.43 11.99 -0.44
CA GLY A 73 12.27 13.34 0.10
C GLY A 73 12.88 13.54 1.50
N VAL A 74 13.11 12.47 2.27
CA VAL A 74 13.56 12.54 3.68
C VAL A 74 14.84 13.39 3.85
N PRO A 75 15.93 13.18 3.07
CA PRO A 75 17.15 13.98 3.23
C PRO A 75 16.93 15.48 2.98
N LEU A 76 15.94 15.83 2.14
CA LEU A 76 15.60 17.21 1.83
C LEU A 76 14.66 17.83 2.88
N LEU A 77 13.91 17.03 3.64
CA LEU A 77 13.14 17.47 4.81
C LEU A 77 14.00 17.71 6.04
N GLY A 78 15.16 17.08 6.16
CA GLY A 78 16.07 17.29 7.29
C GLY A 78 15.45 16.96 8.65
N VAL A 79 14.44 16.10 8.65
CA VAL A 79 13.80 15.51 9.83
C VAL A 79 13.98 14.01 9.71
N GLU A 80 14.53 13.38 10.75
CA GLU A 80 14.72 11.93 10.77
C GLU A 80 13.35 11.25 10.90
N PRO A 81 13.04 10.23 10.06
CA PRO A 81 11.77 9.54 10.16
C PRO A 81 11.66 8.70 11.44
N THR A 82 10.47 8.70 12.04
CA THR A 82 10.14 7.79 13.13
C THR A 82 9.70 6.45 12.58
N VAL A 83 10.34 5.38 13.05
CA VAL A 83 10.05 4.00 12.66
C VAL A 83 9.18 3.35 13.74
N LEU A 84 7.86 3.35 13.53
CA LEU A 84 6.88 2.81 14.48
C LEU A 84 6.66 1.30 14.35
N GLY A 85 6.85 0.54 15.42
CA GLY A 85 6.47 -0.87 15.49
C GLY A 85 4.96 -1.11 15.42
N GLU A 86 4.58 -2.39 15.35
CA GLU A 86 3.18 -2.82 15.39
C GLU A 86 2.43 -2.26 16.62
N GLY A 87 1.34 -1.54 16.40
CA GLY A 87 0.52 -0.95 17.46
C GLY A 87 1.13 0.29 18.14
N GLU A 88 2.35 0.67 17.80
CA GLU A 88 2.94 1.94 18.25
C GLU A 88 2.26 3.12 17.55
N SER A 89 2.31 4.30 18.16
CA SER A 89 1.59 5.47 17.66
C SER A 89 2.45 6.74 17.69
N ALA A 90 2.23 7.59 16.68
CA ALA A 90 2.69 8.98 16.67
C ALA A 90 1.46 9.88 16.48
N GLY A 91 1.17 10.72 17.48
CA GLY A 91 -0.06 11.51 17.52
C GLY A 91 -1.31 10.62 17.35
N PRO A 92 -2.22 10.93 16.41
CA PRO A 92 -3.45 10.17 16.20
C PRO A 92 -3.26 8.89 15.36
N LEU A 93 -2.03 8.61 14.89
CA LEU A 93 -1.75 7.53 13.95
C LEU A 93 -1.17 6.33 14.69
N THR A 94 -1.83 5.18 14.57
CA THR A 94 -1.33 3.88 15.03
C THR A 94 -0.77 3.09 13.85
N CYS A 95 0.45 2.57 13.97
CA CYS A 95 1.09 1.77 12.95
C CYS A 95 0.49 0.35 12.90
N LEU A 96 0.15 -0.09 11.69
CA LEU A 96 -0.14 -1.48 11.35
C LEU A 96 0.97 -1.97 10.43
N LEU A 97 1.67 -3.04 10.82
CA LEU A 97 2.57 -3.71 9.89
C LEU A 97 1.72 -4.40 8.82
N THR A 98 2.02 -4.09 7.56
CA THR A 98 1.30 -4.60 6.40
C THR A 98 2.28 -5.12 5.35
N PRO A 99 3.14 -6.10 5.72
CA PRO A 99 4.14 -6.64 4.81
C PRO A 99 3.49 -7.33 3.60
N GLY A 100 4.27 -7.45 2.54
CA GLY A 100 3.94 -8.26 1.38
C GLY A 100 4.22 -7.56 0.05
N HIS A 101 3.89 -6.26 -0.06
CA HIS A 101 4.40 -5.44 -1.16
C HIS A 101 5.92 -5.28 -1.01
N THR A 102 6.35 -4.86 0.17
CA THR A 102 7.71 -5.01 0.69
C THR A 102 7.67 -5.64 2.08
N THR A 103 8.80 -6.15 2.56
CA THR A 103 8.91 -6.68 3.93
C THR A 103 8.75 -5.63 5.03
N ASP A 104 9.09 -4.37 4.74
CA ASP A 104 9.02 -3.26 5.68
C ASP A 104 7.72 -2.44 5.59
N SER A 105 6.80 -2.83 4.69
CA SER A 105 5.54 -2.14 4.44
C SER A 105 4.66 -1.97 5.69
N ARG A 106 4.11 -0.77 5.84
CA ARG A 106 3.28 -0.31 6.96
C ARG A 106 2.11 0.51 6.43
N SER A 107 1.02 0.46 7.17
CA SER A 107 -0.10 1.38 7.04
C SER A 107 -0.32 2.10 8.36
N PHE A 108 -0.92 3.28 8.31
CA PHE A 108 -1.23 4.05 9.51
C PHE A 108 -2.73 4.20 9.68
N LEU A 109 -3.24 3.82 10.85
CA LEU A 109 -4.64 3.87 11.19
C LEU A 109 -4.89 5.08 12.09
N ALA A 110 -5.77 5.97 11.64
CA ALA A 110 -6.32 7.02 12.49
C ALA A 110 -7.69 6.56 13.01
N ALA A 111 -7.80 6.44 14.33
CA ALA A 111 -9.10 6.28 14.98
C ALA A 111 -9.69 7.67 15.29
N PRO A 112 -11.00 7.87 15.15
CA PRO A 112 -11.66 9.07 15.68
C PRO A 112 -11.34 9.20 17.17
N GLY A 113 -10.96 10.41 17.58
CA GLY A 113 -10.13 10.66 18.77
C GLY A 113 -10.58 9.97 20.05
N ARG A 114 -9.64 9.35 20.76
CA ARG A 114 -9.80 8.89 22.15
C ARG A 114 -9.93 10.05 23.17
N GLU A 115 -9.67 11.28 22.75
CA GLU A 115 -9.69 12.47 23.62
C GLU A 115 -10.95 13.35 23.49
N ALA A 116 -11.83 13.06 22.52
CA ALA A 116 -13.11 13.76 22.43
C ALA A 116 -14.16 12.99 23.25
N GLU A 117 -14.52 13.49 24.43
CA GLU A 117 -15.71 13.03 25.20
C GLU A 117 -17.01 13.08 24.36
N GLU A 118 -16.97 13.68 23.16
CA GLU A 118 -18.07 13.87 22.22
C GLU A 118 -17.79 13.28 20.81
N ALA A 119 -16.88 12.32 20.66
CA ALA A 119 -16.81 11.56 19.41
C ALA A 119 -18.12 10.80 19.21
N ALA A 120 -18.79 11.03 18.07
CA ALA A 120 -19.96 10.24 17.71
C ALA A 120 -19.52 8.75 17.67
N PRO A 121 -20.26 7.84 18.33
CA PRO A 121 -19.85 6.45 18.50
C PRO A 121 -19.66 5.66 17.19
N ASP A 122 -20.07 6.24 16.05
CA ASP A 122 -20.12 5.58 14.74
C ASP A 122 -19.15 6.16 13.70
N ALA A 123 -18.18 6.99 14.09
CA ALA A 123 -17.15 7.46 13.14
C ALA A 123 -16.20 6.30 12.80
N GLY A 124 -16.09 5.93 11.52
CA GLY A 124 -15.20 4.87 11.10
C GLY A 124 -13.74 5.30 11.13
N LYS A 125 -12.83 4.34 11.01
CA LYS A 125 -11.39 4.63 11.03
C LYS A 125 -10.92 5.05 9.63
N VAL A 126 -9.87 5.86 9.59
CA VAL A 126 -9.20 6.26 8.34
C VAL A 126 -7.88 5.50 8.24
N LEU A 127 -7.62 4.87 7.10
CA LEU A 127 -6.38 4.14 6.84
C LEU A 127 -5.52 4.89 5.83
N PHE A 128 -4.29 5.21 6.17
CA PHE A 128 -3.25 5.59 5.21
C PHE A 128 -2.53 4.30 4.78
N SER A 129 -2.88 3.77 3.62
CA SER A 129 -2.51 2.41 3.22
C SER A 129 -1.12 2.27 2.61
N GLY A 130 -0.47 3.38 2.26
CA GLY A 130 0.70 3.35 1.38
C GLY A 130 0.38 2.53 0.13
N ASP A 131 1.24 1.56 -0.17
CA ASP A 131 1.13 0.70 -1.34
C ASP A 131 0.44 -0.65 -1.08
N LEU A 132 -0.17 -0.83 0.10
CA LEU A 132 -1.06 -1.98 0.34
C LEU A 132 -2.29 -1.92 -0.56
N ILE A 133 -2.91 -0.74 -0.69
CA ILE A 133 -4.10 -0.49 -1.51
C ILE A 133 -3.92 0.84 -2.22
N LEU A 134 -4.07 0.84 -3.55
CA LEU A 134 -3.99 2.02 -4.40
C LEU A 134 -5.40 2.53 -4.74
N GLY A 135 -5.51 3.82 -5.07
CA GLY A 135 -6.78 4.47 -5.42
C GLY A 135 -7.43 3.89 -6.68
N HIS A 136 -6.63 3.44 -7.65
CA HIS A 136 -7.09 2.68 -8.80
C HIS A 136 -6.02 1.68 -9.25
N GLY A 137 -6.43 0.71 -10.08
CA GLY A 137 -5.59 -0.42 -10.43
C GLY A 137 -5.25 -1.28 -9.21
N SER A 138 -4.05 -1.86 -9.22
CA SER A 138 -3.58 -2.81 -8.23
C SER A 138 -2.10 -2.58 -7.94
N THR A 139 -1.69 -2.77 -6.69
CA THR A 139 -0.27 -2.87 -6.33
C THR A 139 0.38 -4.13 -6.89
N ILE A 140 1.69 -4.07 -7.12
CA ILE A 140 2.50 -5.23 -7.52
C ILE A 140 3.01 -5.90 -6.26
N VAL A 141 2.91 -7.24 -6.23
CA VAL A 141 3.45 -8.04 -5.12
C VAL A 141 4.60 -8.88 -5.69
N PRO A 142 5.86 -8.53 -5.40
CA PRO A 142 6.99 -9.28 -5.88
C PRO A 142 7.12 -10.63 -5.14
N PRO A 143 7.88 -11.58 -5.72
CA PRO A 143 8.21 -12.83 -5.04
C PRO A 143 9.16 -12.63 -3.85
N ALA A 144 9.31 -13.68 -3.05
CA ALA A 144 10.09 -13.64 -1.80
C ALA A 144 11.55 -13.22 -1.98
N ASP A 145 12.20 -13.67 -3.05
CA ASP A 145 13.60 -13.34 -3.36
C ASP A 145 13.81 -11.87 -3.78
N GLN A 146 12.72 -11.15 -4.05
CA GLN A 146 12.70 -9.72 -4.36
C GLN A 146 12.07 -8.89 -3.24
N GLY A 147 11.89 -9.47 -2.05
CA GLY A 147 11.44 -8.75 -0.86
C GLY A 147 9.94 -8.55 -0.76
N GLY A 148 9.15 -9.24 -1.59
CA GLY A 148 7.68 -9.30 -1.47
C GLY A 148 7.20 -10.65 -0.93
N SER A 149 5.89 -10.79 -0.75
CA SER A 149 5.25 -12.04 -0.32
C SER A 149 3.75 -11.93 -0.55
N LEU A 150 3.22 -12.71 -1.51
CA LEU A 150 1.76 -12.73 -1.72
C LEU A 150 1.04 -13.25 -0.47
N HIS A 151 1.65 -14.15 0.28
CA HIS A 151 1.05 -14.63 1.51
C HIS A 151 0.84 -13.50 2.51
N ASP A 152 1.91 -12.80 2.84
CA ASP A 152 1.89 -11.75 3.86
C ASP A 152 1.02 -10.59 3.39
N TYR A 153 1.05 -10.30 2.08
CA TYR A 153 0.17 -9.33 1.45
C TYR A 153 -1.31 -9.69 1.63
N MET A 154 -1.70 -10.94 1.37
CA MET A 154 -3.08 -11.40 1.57
C MET A 154 -3.48 -11.41 3.04
N ALA A 155 -2.57 -11.74 3.95
CA ALA A 155 -2.80 -11.62 5.39
C ALA A 155 -3.01 -10.15 5.80
N SER A 156 -2.23 -9.22 5.27
CA SER A 156 -2.36 -7.79 5.47
C SER A 156 -3.71 -7.26 4.96
N LEU A 157 -4.15 -7.66 3.75
CA LEU A 157 -5.46 -7.30 3.21
C LEU A 157 -6.61 -7.81 4.08
N ARG A 158 -6.59 -9.09 4.48
CA ARG A 158 -7.63 -9.67 5.35
C ARG A 158 -7.64 -9.02 6.74
N ARG A 159 -6.49 -8.60 7.24
CA ARG A 159 -6.38 -7.85 8.48
C ARG A 159 -7.09 -6.51 8.39
N VAL A 160 -6.82 -5.70 7.35
CA VAL A 160 -7.49 -4.41 7.18
C VAL A 160 -8.96 -4.55 6.79
N GLN A 161 -9.35 -5.66 6.13
CA GLN A 161 -10.75 -6.00 5.87
C GLN A 161 -11.57 -6.17 7.16
N GLY A 162 -10.94 -6.67 8.23
CA GLY A 162 -11.56 -6.82 9.53
C GLY A 162 -11.71 -5.50 10.32
N LEU A 163 -11.24 -4.39 9.76
CA LEU A 163 -11.38 -3.07 10.37
C LEU A 163 -12.62 -2.35 9.83
N ASP A 164 -13.32 -1.67 10.73
CA ASP A 164 -14.38 -0.72 10.38
C ASP A 164 -13.76 0.57 9.83
N LEU A 165 -13.47 0.57 8.52
CA LEU A 165 -12.87 1.67 7.77
C LEU A 165 -13.93 2.47 7.03
N GLU A 166 -13.87 3.79 7.15
CA GLU A 166 -14.74 4.73 6.41
C GLU A 166 -14.02 5.33 5.20
N LEU A 167 -12.69 5.45 5.27
CA LEU A 167 -11.88 6.06 4.23
C LEU A 167 -10.50 5.40 4.15
N ILE A 168 -10.00 5.21 2.93
CA ILE A 168 -8.59 4.86 2.69
C ILE A 168 -7.92 6.00 1.91
N HIS A 169 -6.78 6.45 2.42
CA HIS A 169 -5.84 7.36 1.81
C HIS A 169 -4.64 6.57 1.26
N PRO A 170 -4.59 6.29 -0.06
CA PRO A 170 -3.56 5.46 -0.65
C PRO A 170 -2.25 6.22 -0.90
N GLY A 171 -1.14 5.49 -1.04
CA GLY A 171 0.14 6.05 -1.51
C GLY A 171 0.03 6.67 -2.91
N HIS A 172 -0.84 6.10 -3.76
CA HIS A 172 -1.10 6.57 -5.12
C HIS A 172 -2.59 6.56 -5.47
N GLY A 173 -3.01 7.52 -6.30
CA GLY A 173 -4.38 7.63 -6.77
C GLY A 173 -5.31 8.32 -5.78
N SER A 174 -6.62 8.33 -6.09
CA SER A 174 -7.62 9.03 -5.30
C SER A 174 -7.98 8.30 -4.00
N ALA A 175 -8.47 9.05 -3.00
CA ALA A 175 -9.01 8.48 -1.78
C ALA A 175 -10.20 7.54 -2.07
N ILE A 176 -10.33 6.48 -1.29
CA ILE A 176 -11.33 5.43 -1.47
C ILE A 176 -12.41 5.59 -0.40
N THR A 177 -13.63 5.91 -0.84
CA THR A 177 -14.80 6.15 0.04
C THR A 177 -15.68 4.91 0.25
N ASP A 178 -15.36 3.80 -0.41
CA ASP A 178 -15.92 2.48 -0.10
C ASP A 178 -14.77 1.48 0.16
N PRO A 179 -14.15 1.54 1.37
CA PRO A 179 -13.03 0.67 1.72
C PRO A 179 -13.39 -0.82 1.63
N ALA A 180 -14.58 -1.21 2.08
CA ALA A 180 -15.02 -2.59 2.11
C ALA A 180 -15.07 -3.20 0.70
N ALA A 181 -15.68 -2.47 -0.26
CA ALA A 181 -15.72 -2.91 -1.64
C ALA A 181 -14.32 -2.99 -2.27
N LYS A 182 -13.46 -1.99 -2.05
CA LYS A 182 -12.11 -1.96 -2.62
C LYS A 182 -11.21 -3.08 -2.08
N ILE A 183 -11.27 -3.37 -0.78
CA ILE A 183 -10.51 -4.48 -0.18
C ILE A 183 -11.01 -5.83 -0.72
N ALA A 184 -12.33 -6.00 -0.84
CA ALA A 184 -12.91 -7.21 -1.41
C ALA A 184 -12.49 -7.41 -2.87
N GLU A 185 -12.48 -6.35 -3.68
CA GLU A 185 -11.96 -6.34 -5.05
C GLU A 185 -10.48 -6.79 -5.10
N TYR A 186 -9.64 -6.27 -4.21
CA TYR A 186 -8.22 -6.63 -4.15
C TYR A 186 -8.00 -8.10 -3.81
N ILE A 187 -8.73 -8.62 -2.82
CA ILE A 187 -8.67 -10.03 -2.42
C ILE A 187 -9.13 -10.92 -3.57
N GLU A 188 -10.31 -10.65 -4.15
CA GLU A 188 -10.89 -11.43 -5.23
C GLU A 188 -10.00 -11.40 -6.48
N HIS A 189 -9.37 -10.26 -6.80
CA HIS A 189 -8.43 -10.19 -7.91
C HIS A 189 -7.29 -11.21 -7.75
N ARG A 190 -6.69 -11.31 -6.55
CA ARG A 190 -5.58 -12.25 -6.30
C ARG A 190 -6.06 -13.70 -6.31
N GLU A 191 -7.17 -13.99 -5.66
CA GLU A 191 -7.73 -15.34 -5.60
C GLU A 191 -8.19 -15.81 -6.99
N SER A 192 -8.69 -14.91 -7.83
CA SER A 192 -9.05 -15.20 -9.22
C SER A 192 -7.81 -15.60 -10.06
N ARG A 193 -6.69 -14.85 -9.95
CA ARG A 193 -5.43 -15.24 -10.62
C ARG A 193 -4.95 -16.61 -10.16
N GLN A 194 -5.03 -16.90 -8.86
CA GLN A 194 -4.68 -18.23 -8.33
C GLN A 194 -5.59 -19.34 -8.91
N ARG A 195 -6.91 -19.14 -8.94
CA ARG A 195 -7.84 -20.11 -9.54
C ARG A 195 -7.54 -20.36 -11.03
N ARG A 196 -7.23 -19.31 -11.79
CA ARG A 196 -6.84 -19.43 -13.21
C ARG A 196 -5.52 -20.18 -13.39
N LEU A 197 -4.50 -19.90 -12.57
CA LEU A 197 -3.24 -20.63 -12.57
C LEU A 197 -3.44 -22.11 -12.28
N VAL A 198 -4.17 -22.44 -11.22
CA VAL A 198 -4.46 -23.83 -10.85
C VAL A 198 -5.19 -24.55 -12.00
N ALA A 199 -6.20 -23.92 -12.59
CA ALA A 199 -6.93 -24.50 -13.72
C ALA A 199 -6.05 -24.74 -14.95
N ALA A 200 -5.07 -23.88 -15.24
CA ALA A 200 -4.12 -24.09 -16.33
C ALA A 200 -3.15 -25.25 -16.03
N LEU A 201 -2.62 -25.31 -14.80
CA LEU A 201 -1.75 -26.38 -14.33
C LEU A 201 -2.46 -27.75 -14.33
N GLU A 202 -3.74 -27.81 -13.94
CA GLU A 202 -4.54 -29.04 -13.98
C GLU A 202 -4.77 -29.58 -15.40
N ARG A 203 -4.77 -28.70 -16.41
CA ARG A 203 -4.82 -29.10 -17.83
C ARG A 203 -3.47 -29.56 -18.38
N GLY A 204 -2.41 -29.51 -17.58
CA GLY A 204 -1.07 -29.92 -17.97
C GLY A 204 -0.21 -28.81 -18.56
N GLU A 205 -0.65 -27.54 -18.55
CA GLU A 205 0.22 -26.43 -18.96
C GLU A 205 1.36 -26.26 -17.94
N ARG A 206 2.59 -26.06 -18.42
CA ARG A 206 3.78 -25.88 -17.60
C ARG A 206 4.66 -24.70 -18.07
N SER A 207 4.48 -24.24 -19.31
CA SER A 207 5.19 -23.10 -19.86
C SER A 207 4.82 -21.82 -19.12
N ARG A 208 5.81 -21.21 -18.46
CA ARG A 208 5.65 -19.90 -17.79
C ARG A 208 5.10 -18.83 -18.74
N LEU A 209 5.52 -18.83 -20.00
CA LEU A 209 5.06 -17.86 -20.98
C LEU A 209 3.57 -18.07 -21.33
N ALA A 210 3.15 -19.33 -21.47
CA ALA A 210 1.75 -19.67 -21.73
C ALA A 210 0.86 -19.37 -20.52
N LEU A 211 1.30 -19.72 -19.31
CA LEU A 211 0.62 -19.37 -18.06
C LEU A 211 0.47 -17.86 -17.91
N LEU A 212 1.52 -17.09 -18.17
CA LEU A 212 1.45 -15.63 -18.12
C LEU A 212 0.45 -15.08 -19.14
N GLY A 213 0.53 -15.53 -20.39
CA GLY A 213 -0.36 -15.08 -21.47
C GLY A 213 -1.82 -15.47 -21.26
N GLU A 214 -2.09 -16.62 -20.65
CA GLU A 214 -3.45 -17.04 -20.31
C GLU A 214 -3.98 -16.35 -19.07
N VAL A 215 -3.18 -16.26 -17.99
CA VAL A 215 -3.67 -15.79 -16.69
C VAL A 215 -3.63 -14.28 -16.56
N TRP A 216 -2.73 -13.57 -17.27
CA TRP A 216 -2.64 -12.09 -17.31
C TRP A 216 -2.98 -11.54 -18.71
N ASP A 217 -3.97 -12.13 -19.37
CA ASP A 217 -4.47 -11.75 -20.70
C ASP A 217 -5.06 -10.33 -20.81
N ASP A 218 -5.38 -9.72 -19.67
CA ASP A 218 -5.89 -8.37 -19.50
C ASP A 218 -4.80 -7.32 -19.22
N VAL A 219 -3.53 -7.74 -19.10
CA VAL A 219 -2.41 -6.84 -18.81
C VAL A 219 -1.75 -6.33 -20.10
N PRO A 220 -1.56 -5.00 -20.26
CA PRO A 220 -0.83 -4.42 -21.39
C PRO A 220 0.58 -5.01 -21.55
N ALA A 221 1.05 -5.09 -22.79
CA ALA A 221 2.33 -5.74 -23.13
C ALA A 221 3.53 -5.13 -22.37
N GLU A 222 3.49 -3.81 -22.17
CA GLU A 222 4.49 -3.03 -21.43
C GLU A 222 4.58 -3.40 -19.94
N LEU A 223 3.52 -3.98 -19.35
CA LEU A 223 3.46 -4.39 -17.94
C LEU A 223 3.68 -5.90 -17.74
N LEU A 224 3.84 -6.68 -18.82
CA LEU A 224 4.09 -8.12 -18.74
C LEU A 224 5.34 -8.50 -17.92
N PRO A 225 6.46 -7.75 -17.94
CA PRO A 225 7.59 -8.04 -17.06
C PRO A 225 7.20 -7.97 -15.58
N ALA A 226 6.37 -7.01 -15.18
CA ALA A 226 5.88 -6.88 -13.81
C ALA A 226 4.86 -7.98 -13.47
N ALA A 227 3.99 -8.32 -14.41
CA ALA A 227 3.05 -9.44 -14.26
C ALA A 227 3.78 -10.78 -14.09
N ALA A 228 4.94 -10.98 -14.74
CA ALA A 228 5.76 -12.18 -14.56
C ALA A 228 6.30 -12.31 -13.14
N PHE A 229 6.67 -11.21 -12.49
CA PHE A 229 7.05 -11.19 -11.08
C PHE A 229 5.85 -11.51 -10.18
N ALA A 230 4.69 -10.89 -10.44
CA ALA A 230 3.46 -11.22 -9.71
C ALA A 230 3.11 -12.70 -9.85
N MET A 231 3.20 -13.27 -11.06
CA MET A 231 2.97 -14.69 -11.31
C MET A 231 3.88 -15.58 -10.46
N GLN A 232 5.16 -15.22 -10.32
CA GLN A 232 6.08 -15.96 -9.47
C GLN A 232 5.62 -15.95 -7.99
N ALA A 233 5.22 -14.80 -7.46
CA ALA A 233 4.68 -14.70 -6.10
C ALA A 233 3.39 -15.53 -5.91
N HIS A 234 2.54 -15.61 -6.93
CA HIS A 234 1.35 -16.46 -6.93
C HIS A 234 1.68 -17.95 -6.86
N LEU A 235 2.68 -18.40 -7.64
CA LEU A 235 3.12 -19.79 -7.65
C LEU A 235 3.74 -20.18 -6.29
N GLU A 236 4.54 -19.30 -5.69
CA GLU A 236 5.10 -19.48 -4.34
C GLU A 236 4.00 -19.65 -3.29
N GLU A 237 2.96 -18.80 -3.30
CA GLU A 237 1.85 -18.96 -2.35
C GLU A 237 1.07 -20.25 -2.58
N LEU A 238 0.82 -20.65 -3.83
CA LEU A 238 0.15 -21.91 -4.15
C LEU A 238 0.95 -23.12 -3.66
N GLU A 239 2.27 -23.12 -3.82
CA GLU A 239 3.15 -24.16 -3.30
C GLU A 239 3.13 -24.18 -1.77
N ARG A 240 3.21 -23.01 -1.14
CA ARG A 240 3.21 -22.86 0.32
C ARG A 240 1.91 -23.34 0.95
N LEU A 241 0.78 -23.13 0.28
CA LEU A 241 -0.53 -23.64 0.69
C LEU A 241 -0.74 -25.14 0.37
N GLY A 242 0.21 -25.78 -0.30
CA GLY A 242 0.13 -27.19 -0.69
C GLY A 242 -0.88 -27.46 -1.82
N VAL A 243 -1.27 -26.42 -2.57
CA VAL A 243 -2.19 -26.55 -3.72
C VAL A 243 -1.45 -27.12 -4.93
N ILE A 244 -0.18 -26.77 -5.09
CA ILE A 244 0.71 -27.30 -6.12
C ILE A 244 1.99 -27.84 -5.48
N SER A 245 2.76 -28.64 -6.22
CA SER A 245 4.07 -29.13 -5.79
C SER A 245 5.21 -28.46 -6.56
N ALA A 246 6.43 -28.48 -6.02
CA ALA A 246 7.64 -28.07 -6.75
C ALA A 246 7.80 -28.73 -8.13
N ARG A 247 7.22 -29.93 -8.33
CA ARG A 247 7.27 -30.65 -9.61
C ARG A 247 6.34 -30.05 -10.66
N ASP A 248 5.30 -29.31 -10.24
CA ASP A 248 4.40 -28.60 -11.15
C ASP A 248 5.02 -27.31 -11.69
N LEU A 249 6.16 -26.88 -11.13
CA LEU A 249 6.90 -25.68 -11.51
C LEU A 249 8.12 -25.96 -12.39
N ALA A 250 8.45 -27.24 -12.61
CA ALA A 250 9.61 -27.66 -13.38
C ALA A 250 9.24 -27.90 -14.86
N GLU A 251 9.36 -26.85 -15.68
CA GLU A 251 9.87 -26.80 -17.07
C GLU A 251 9.68 -25.39 -17.67
#